data_AF-R5MKF5-F1
#
_entry.id   AF-R5MKF5-F1
#
_cell.length_a   1.000
_cell.length_b   1.000
_cell.length_c   1.000
_cell.angle_alpha   90.00
_cell.angle_beta   90.00
_cell.angle_gamma   90.00
#
_symmetry.space_group_name_H-M   'P 1'
#
loop_
_entity.id
_entity.type
_entity.pdbx_description
1 polymer ?
#
loop_
_entity_poly.entity_id
_entity_poly.type
_entity_poly.pdbx_seq_one_letter_code
_entity_poly.pdbx_strand_id
1 'polypeptide(L)'
;MRDFTDSIKFSVVRDNLEKNNGRICCEICGKELKSINECHFDHIEAYAKGGKSIKTNCQILCSDCNLKKNDKELADFLLDEKAKKFLEGNIIDEDGLNIKKENDSLNNINIELEEMTKEKFDIMVSSFIADKGNITKVDFNRVYNNLPPIKYVYKYYGDFSSLKQEFNLKQIVWNRETIKEALENYVKIHGDIFQKDLKTCNGLPSYPCIIKYYPEYEGLNELKNNLFNLKIRNQWTKEKVIDEAKRFVQKNGKITLKDLTLKNNLPTARVIYKYFGTMENFQKLVGSQISKKNELITISDIDKYVEELFQARDRIFNTRKDLLDVFPVSESVIYKNFGTFDLFCEKYNIVIKKKKKAKFTKQEIDDIILAYIKGGNSIPKVAKDLVKLGLPSRDVIMRYYKDWHEPFILYSKLYEKIN
;
A
#
# COMPACT_ATOMS: atom_id res chain seq x y z
N MET A 1 1.16 -6.45 7.61
CA MET A 1 1.12 -4.98 7.82
C MET A 1 1.48 -4.77 9.28
N ARG A 2 2.58 -4.07 9.57
CA ARG A 2 3.10 -3.90 10.95
C ARG A 2 2.20 -2.96 11.77
N ASP A 3 1.57 -1.99 11.11
CA ASP A 3 0.70 -1.01 11.74
C ASP A 3 -0.69 -1.55 12.08
N PHE A 4 -1.25 -1.06 13.19
CA PHE A 4 -2.66 -1.24 13.55
C PHE A 4 -3.57 -0.41 12.63
N THR A 5 -4.72 -0.98 12.27
CA THR A 5 -5.75 -0.25 11.49
C THR A 5 -6.41 0.83 12.35
N ASP A 6 -6.98 1.86 11.72
CA ASP A 6 -7.65 2.95 12.44
C ASP A 6 -8.84 2.47 13.28
N SER A 7 -9.53 1.41 12.84
CA SER A 7 -10.60 0.76 13.61
C SER A 7 -10.07 0.12 14.91
N ILE A 8 -8.88 -0.48 14.88
CA ILE A 8 -8.25 -1.05 16.08
C ILE A 8 -7.79 0.08 17.01
N LYS A 9 -7.11 1.10 16.49
CA LYS A 9 -6.65 2.25 17.27
C LYS A 9 -7.82 2.95 17.99
N PHE A 10 -8.92 3.19 17.27
CA PHE A 10 -10.14 3.77 17.84
C PHE A 10 -10.71 2.92 18.99
N SER A 11 -10.77 1.60 18.81
CA SER A 11 -11.31 0.69 19.83
C SER A 11 -10.45 0.66 21.10
N VAL A 12 -9.13 0.69 20.96
CA VAL A 12 -8.19 0.69 22.09
C VAL A 12 -8.24 2.03 22.86
N VAL A 13 -8.32 3.15 22.15
CA VAL A 13 -8.48 4.48 22.79
C VAL A 13 -9.78 4.57 23.58
N ARG A 14 -10.90 4.07 23.02
CA ARG A 14 -12.18 4.03 23.72
C ARG A 14 -12.11 3.19 25.01
N ASP A 15 -11.51 2.00 24.96
CA ASP A 15 -11.34 1.15 26.14
C ASP A 15 -10.46 1.81 27.21
N ASN A 16 -9.40 2.51 26.80
CA ASN A 16 -8.53 3.24 27.72
C ASN A 16 -9.26 4.39 28.42
N LEU A 17 -10.06 5.17 27.67
CA LEU A 17 -10.92 6.23 28.21
C LEU A 17 -11.95 5.69 29.21
N GLU A 18 -12.61 4.58 28.87
CA GLU A 18 -13.58 3.92 29.76
C GLU A 18 -12.91 3.45 31.06
N LYS A 19 -11.71 2.90 30.96
CA LYS A 19 -10.94 2.40 32.11
C LYS A 19 -10.41 3.51 33.01
N ASN A 20 -10.08 4.68 32.46
CA ASN A 20 -9.40 5.77 33.16
C ASN A 20 -10.30 7.02 33.36
N ASN A 21 -11.62 6.82 33.49
CA ASN A 21 -12.60 7.87 33.78
C ASN A 21 -12.52 9.08 32.80
N GLY A 22 -12.38 8.79 31.51
CA GLY A 22 -12.34 9.80 30.45
C GLY A 22 -10.97 10.42 30.18
N ARG A 23 -9.90 9.89 30.79
CA ARG A 23 -8.52 10.30 30.51
C ARG A 23 -7.80 9.25 29.69
N ILE A 24 -6.85 9.67 28.84
CA ILE A 24 -5.99 8.73 28.12
C ILE A 24 -4.71 8.57 28.93
N CYS A 25 -4.41 7.36 29.39
CA CYS A 25 -3.23 7.10 30.21
C CYS A 25 -2.38 6.01 29.59
N CYS A 26 -1.06 6.13 29.68
CA CYS A 26 -0.11 5.08 29.28
C CYS A 26 -0.30 3.80 30.12
N GLU A 27 -0.31 2.64 29.46
CA GLU A 27 -0.64 1.35 30.07
C GLU A 27 0.47 0.80 30.97
N ILE A 28 1.71 1.30 30.79
CA ILE A 28 2.87 0.90 31.59
C ILE A 28 3.04 1.81 32.82
N CYS A 29 2.96 3.13 32.65
CA CYS A 29 3.31 4.09 33.71
C CYS A 29 2.14 4.92 34.23
N GLY A 30 0.95 4.83 33.63
CA GLY A 30 -0.23 5.58 34.04
C GLY A 30 -0.20 7.08 33.72
N LYS A 31 0.85 7.59 33.04
CA LYS A 31 0.96 9.01 32.67
C LYS A 31 -0.17 9.40 31.73
N GLU A 32 -0.85 10.49 32.06
CA GLU A 32 -1.90 11.09 31.23
C GLU A 32 -1.31 11.68 29.93
N LEU A 33 -1.89 11.33 28.79
CA LEU A 33 -1.50 11.74 27.45
C LEU A 33 -2.55 12.69 26.89
N LYS A 34 -2.14 13.89 26.47
CA LYS A 34 -3.07 14.96 26.09
C LYS A 34 -3.38 15.00 24.60
N SER A 35 -2.52 14.40 23.76
CA SER A 35 -2.69 14.40 22.31
C SER A 35 -2.24 13.09 21.69
N ILE A 36 -2.76 12.78 20.50
CA ILE A 36 -2.36 11.60 19.72
C ILE A 36 -0.87 11.59 19.36
N ASN A 37 -0.22 12.77 19.30
CA ASN A 37 1.21 12.89 19.02
C ASN A 37 2.09 12.45 20.20
N GLU A 38 1.53 12.38 21.40
CA GLU A 38 2.20 11.88 22.61
C GLU A 38 1.94 10.37 22.83
N CYS A 39 1.06 9.77 22.01
CA CYS A 39 0.64 8.38 22.10
C CYS A 39 1.34 7.53 21.04
N HIS A 40 1.92 6.41 21.48
CA HIS A 40 2.42 5.35 20.60
C HIS A 40 1.56 4.11 20.77
N PHE A 41 1.17 3.49 19.65
CA PHE A 41 0.45 2.21 19.65
C PHE A 41 1.47 1.10 19.42
N ASP A 42 1.72 0.29 20.43
CA ASP A 42 2.74 -0.75 20.39
C ASP A 42 2.14 -2.12 20.74
N HIS A 43 2.84 -3.19 20.36
CA HIS A 43 2.37 -4.55 20.62
C HIS A 43 2.57 -4.94 22.09
N ILE A 44 1.71 -5.74 22.71
CA ILE A 44 1.99 -6.28 24.06
C ILE A 44 3.06 -7.38 23.95
N GLU A 45 2.81 -8.35 23.08
CA GLU A 45 3.78 -9.31 22.58
C GLU A 45 4.39 -8.77 21.29
N ALA A 46 5.71 -8.57 21.29
CA ALA A 46 6.43 -8.01 20.14
C ALA A 46 6.07 -8.72 18.84
N TYR A 47 5.87 -7.93 17.78
CA TYR A 47 5.65 -8.47 16.44
C TYR A 47 6.76 -9.45 16.02
N ALA A 48 8.01 -9.19 16.43
CA ALA A 48 9.16 -10.06 16.18
C ALA A 48 9.07 -11.45 16.83
N LYS A 49 8.33 -11.58 17.94
CA LYS A 49 8.06 -12.85 18.63
C LYS A 49 6.79 -13.55 18.13
N GLY A 50 6.13 -13.00 17.09
CA GLY A 50 4.90 -13.54 16.51
C GLY A 50 3.61 -12.83 16.94
N GLY A 51 3.73 -11.71 17.66
CA GLY A 51 2.59 -10.90 18.08
C GLY A 51 1.77 -10.37 16.90
N LYS A 52 0.46 -10.62 16.93
CA LYS A 52 -0.48 -10.17 15.87
C LYS A 52 -0.89 -8.72 16.08
N SER A 53 -1.14 -7.97 15.01
CA SER A 53 -1.71 -6.61 15.08
C SER A 53 -3.22 -6.64 15.30
N ILE A 54 -3.65 -7.18 16.45
CA ILE A 54 -5.05 -7.29 16.89
C ILE A 54 -5.30 -6.43 18.13
N LYS A 55 -6.56 -6.07 18.41
CA LYS A 55 -6.95 -5.22 19.53
C LYS A 55 -6.36 -5.67 20.88
N THR A 56 -6.42 -6.97 21.16
CA THR A 56 -5.93 -7.56 22.42
C THR A 56 -4.42 -7.54 22.57
N ASN A 57 -3.67 -7.27 21.50
CA ASN A 57 -2.21 -7.18 21.50
C ASN A 57 -1.74 -5.74 21.21
N CYS A 58 -2.60 -4.74 21.39
CA CYS A 58 -2.30 -3.32 21.19
C CYS A 58 -2.37 -2.61 22.54
N GLN A 59 -1.36 -1.81 22.86
CA GLN A 59 -1.29 -0.99 24.08
C GLN A 59 -0.89 0.45 23.73
N ILE A 60 -1.35 1.41 24.54
CA ILE A 60 -1.01 2.83 24.39
C ILE A 60 0.19 3.13 25.31
N LEU A 61 1.28 3.62 24.73
CA LEU A 61 2.51 3.94 25.45
C LEU A 61 2.87 5.41 25.29
N CYS A 62 3.46 6.00 26.33
CA CYS A 62 4.21 7.25 26.19
C CYS A 62 5.57 6.98 25.53
N SER A 63 6.20 8.03 25.00
CA SER A 63 7.52 7.94 24.36
C SER A 63 8.59 7.25 25.24
N ASP A 64 8.63 7.57 26.54
CA ASP A 64 9.62 7.02 27.48
C ASP A 64 9.45 5.51 27.70
N CYS A 65 8.21 5.05 27.85
CA CYS A 65 7.91 3.62 28.04
C CYS A 65 8.13 2.81 26.76
N ASN A 66 7.84 3.40 25.61
CA ASN A 66 8.10 2.79 24.31
C ASN A 66 9.61 2.57 24.06
N LEU A 67 10.45 3.53 24.46
CA LEU A 67 11.91 3.40 24.36
C LEU A 67 12.45 2.30 25.28
N LYS A 68 12.05 2.30 26.57
CA LYS A 68 12.50 1.31 27.56
C LYS A 68 12.15 -0.14 27.20
N LYS A 69 11.06 -0.35 26.47
CA LYS A 69 10.63 -1.68 26.07
C LYS A 69 11.56 -2.30 25.02
N ASN A 70 12.07 -1.49 24.08
CA ASN A 70 13.08 -1.95 23.13
C ASN A 70 14.38 -2.37 23.83
N ASP A 71 14.79 -1.66 24.88
CA ASP A 71 16.00 -1.98 25.65
C ASP A 71 15.85 -3.27 26.46
N LYS A 72 14.68 -3.50 27.06
CA LYS A 72 14.40 -4.71 27.83
C LYS A 72 14.35 -5.96 26.94
N GLU A 73 13.77 -5.85 25.75
CA GLU A 73 13.74 -6.95 24.78
C GLU A 73 15.14 -7.37 24.33
N LEU A 74 16.08 -6.42 24.23
CA LEU A 74 17.47 -6.66 23.90
C LEU A 74 18.24 -7.34 25.06
N ALA A 75 18.01 -6.90 26.29
CA ALA A 75 18.66 -7.47 27.48
C ALA A 75 18.22 -8.92 27.77
N ASP A 76 16.92 -9.20 27.69
CA ASP A 76 16.38 -10.55 27.92
C ASP A 76 16.89 -11.55 26.87
N PHE A 77 17.05 -11.11 25.62
CA PHE A 77 17.63 -11.93 24.54
C PHE A 77 19.10 -12.30 24.80
N LEU A 78 19.91 -11.37 25.32
CA LEU A 78 21.32 -11.62 25.62
C LEU A 78 21.51 -12.59 26.80
N LEU A 79 20.59 -12.60 27.76
CA LEU A 79 20.60 -13.51 28.91
C LEU A 79 20.26 -14.96 28.50
N ASP A 80 19.24 -15.15 27.66
CA ASP A 80 18.85 -16.49 27.17
C ASP A 80 19.94 -17.15 26.32
N GLU A 81 20.69 -16.36 25.54
CA GLU A 81 21.85 -16.82 24.77
C GLU A 81 23.00 -17.29 25.68
N LYS A 82 23.30 -16.57 26.76
CA LYS A 82 24.34 -16.97 27.72
C LYS A 82 23.94 -18.24 28.48
N ALA A 83 22.67 -18.37 28.87
CA ALA A 83 22.16 -19.55 29.58
C ALA A 83 22.26 -20.83 28.72
N LYS A 84 22.03 -20.75 27.41
CA LYS A 84 22.19 -21.89 26.50
C LYS A 84 23.65 -22.30 26.31
N LYS A 85 24.55 -21.33 26.11
CA LYS A 85 25.99 -21.59 25.97
C LYS A 85 26.58 -22.29 27.20
N PHE A 86 26.08 -21.97 28.39
CA PHE A 86 26.44 -22.65 29.63
C PHE A 86 26.01 -24.13 29.65
N LEU A 87 24.75 -24.41 29.28
CA LEU A 87 24.19 -25.76 29.29
C LEU A 87 24.84 -26.68 28.23
N GLU A 88 25.38 -26.08 27.17
CA GLU A 88 26.11 -26.78 26.10
C GLU A 88 27.59 -27.08 26.48
N GLY A 89 28.01 -26.74 27.71
CA GLY A 89 29.34 -27.08 28.23
C GLY A 89 30.47 -26.15 27.79
N ASN A 90 30.15 -24.98 27.22
CA ASN A 90 31.15 -23.98 26.87
C ASN A 90 31.59 -23.18 28.11
N ILE A 91 32.89 -22.85 28.19
CA ILE A 91 33.42 -21.98 29.24
C ILE A 91 32.87 -20.57 29.01
N ILE A 92 32.24 -19.98 30.03
CA ILE A 92 31.82 -18.59 30.02
C ILE A 92 32.99 -17.77 30.53
N ASP A 93 33.66 -17.03 29.64
CA ASP A 93 34.67 -16.06 30.06
C ASP A 93 33.99 -14.91 30.82
N GLU A 94 34.49 -14.58 32.02
CA GLU A 94 33.92 -13.56 32.92
C GLU A 94 33.96 -12.11 32.37
N ASP A 95 34.61 -11.88 31.24
CA ASP A 95 34.81 -10.52 30.70
C ASP A 95 33.57 -9.93 29.98
N GLY A 96 32.47 -10.69 29.89
CA GLY A 96 31.23 -10.23 29.26
C GLY A 96 30.27 -9.46 30.17
N LEU A 97 30.69 -9.06 31.37
CA LEU A 97 29.86 -8.39 32.39
C LEU A 97 30.48 -7.10 32.95
N ASN A 98 31.23 -6.36 32.13
CA ASN A 98 31.48 -4.95 32.39
C ASN A 98 30.44 -4.07 31.68
N ILE A 99 29.17 -4.21 32.09
CA ILE A 99 28.28 -3.03 32.06
C ILE A 99 28.72 -2.19 33.27
N LYS A 100 29.85 -1.49 33.13
CA LYS A 100 30.04 -0.27 33.90
C LYS A 100 28.80 0.57 33.63
N LYS A 101 28.14 0.95 34.72
CA LYS A 101 27.08 1.93 34.77
C LYS A 101 27.51 3.17 33.98
N GLU A 102 27.12 3.28 32.72
CA GLU A 102 26.96 4.58 32.04
C GLU A 102 25.51 5.02 32.24
N ASN A 103 25.15 5.20 33.52
CA ASN A 103 23.95 5.93 33.92
C ASN A 103 24.30 7.32 34.45
N ASP A 104 25.40 7.91 33.99
CA ASP A 104 25.73 9.33 34.23
C ASP A 104 26.66 9.90 33.14
N SER A 105 26.23 9.87 31.88
CA SER A 105 26.85 10.67 30.81
C SER A 105 25.87 11.32 29.84
N LEU A 106 24.60 11.42 30.22
CA LEU A 106 23.65 12.34 29.57
C LEU A 106 23.54 13.70 30.29
N ASN A 107 24.46 14.00 31.21
CA ASN A 107 24.54 15.30 31.87
C ASN A 107 25.92 15.96 31.92
N ASN A 108 26.94 15.44 31.22
CA ASN A 108 28.21 16.17 31.03
C ASN A 108 29.10 15.57 29.93
N ILE A 109 28.53 15.35 28.75
CA ILE A 109 29.35 15.34 27.53
C ILE A 109 29.24 16.75 26.94
N ASN A 110 30.14 17.63 27.42
CA ASN A 110 30.79 18.59 26.53
C ASN A 110 31.45 17.77 25.41
N ILE A 111 30.68 17.35 24.41
CA ILE A 111 31.22 17.30 23.07
C ILE A 111 31.55 18.77 22.84
N GLU A 112 32.84 19.09 22.84
CA GLU A 112 33.31 20.23 22.08
C GLU A 112 32.59 20.12 20.74
N LEU A 113 31.57 20.97 20.57
CA LEU A 113 31.01 21.29 19.29
C LEU A 113 32.24 21.72 18.48
N GLU A 114 32.83 20.79 17.71
CA GLU A 114 33.55 21.19 16.52
C GLU A 114 32.52 22.01 15.75
N GLU A 115 32.57 23.32 15.95
CA GLU A 115 31.72 24.23 15.21
C GLU A 115 31.97 23.90 13.76
N MET A 116 30.92 23.44 13.07
CA MET A 116 31.05 23.07 11.68
C MET A 116 31.58 24.28 10.91
N THR A 117 32.84 24.22 10.46
CA THR A 117 33.47 25.36 9.79
C THR A 117 32.79 25.63 8.46
N LYS A 118 32.94 26.86 7.96
CA LYS A 118 32.43 27.23 6.64
C LYS A 118 33.02 26.31 5.57
N GLU A 119 34.31 25.95 5.62
CA GLU A 119 34.89 25.06 4.61
C GLU A 119 34.28 23.65 4.63
N LYS A 120 34.09 23.06 5.82
CA LYS A 120 33.45 21.74 5.96
C LYS A 120 32.01 21.77 5.43
N PHE A 121 31.27 22.84 5.74
CA PHE A 121 29.90 23.04 5.23
C PHE A 121 29.87 23.17 3.70
N ASP A 122 30.78 23.95 3.13
CA ASP A 122 30.84 24.22 1.69
C ASP A 122 31.20 22.95 0.91
N ILE A 123 32.08 22.10 1.44
CA ILE A 123 32.43 20.79 0.84
C ILE A 123 31.20 19.87 0.78
N MET A 124 30.44 19.77 1.88
CA MET A 124 29.25 18.92 1.93
C MET A 124 28.15 19.40 0.97
N VAL A 125 27.91 20.72 0.93
CA VAL A 125 26.94 21.32 0.01
C VAL A 125 27.39 21.16 -1.45
N SER A 126 28.68 21.38 -1.74
CA SER A 126 29.25 21.19 -3.09
C SER A 126 29.10 19.75 -3.57
N SER A 127 29.41 18.78 -2.70
CA SER A 127 29.29 17.35 -3.03
C SER A 127 27.84 16.97 -3.32
N PHE A 128 26.89 17.46 -2.51
CA PHE A 128 25.46 17.24 -2.74
C PHE A 128 24.97 17.86 -4.06
N ILE A 129 25.42 19.08 -4.38
CA ILE A 129 25.09 19.76 -5.63
C ILE A 129 25.70 19.03 -6.82
N ALA A 130 26.92 18.50 -6.72
CA ALA A 130 27.53 17.71 -7.79
C ALA A 130 26.71 16.46 -8.15
N ASP A 131 26.15 15.79 -7.14
CA ASP A 131 25.35 14.57 -7.34
C ASP A 131 23.91 14.84 -7.82
N LYS A 132 23.27 15.91 -7.33
CA LYS A 132 21.83 16.18 -7.56
C LYS A 132 21.55 17.35 -8.50
N GLY A 133 22.55 18.16 -8.82
CA GLY A 133 22.47 19.34 -9.68
C GLY A 133 21.77 20.56 -9.06
N ASN A 134 21.03 20.40 -7.95
CA ASN A 134 20.36 21.51 -7.26
C ASN A 134 20.16 21.16 -5.78
N ILE A 135 19.92 22.20 -4.96
CA ILE A 135 19.64 22.07 -3.53
C ILE A 135 18.42 22.93 -3.14
N THR A 136 17.55 22.38 -2.30
CA THR A 136 16.35 23.04 -1.77
C THR A 136 16.36 23.05 -0.25
N LYS A 137 15.56 23.93 0.38
CA LYS A 137 15.44 23.99 1.85
C LYS A 137 15.01 22.66 2.46
N VAL A 138 14.21 21.87 1.74
CA VAL A 138 13.72 20.56 2.19
C VAL A 138 14.86 19.53 2.27
N ASP A 139 15.91 19.69 1.46
CA ASP A 139 17.02 18.74 1.43
C ASP A 139 17.83 18.74 2.73
N PHE A 140 17.92 19.89 3.41
CA PHE A 140 18.53 20.06 4.73
C PHE A 140 17.72 19.41 5.87
N ASN A 141 16.45 19.08 5.64
CA ASN A 141 15.57 18.43 6.62
C ASN A 141 15.52 16.90 6.46
N ARG A 142 16.11 16.35 5.39
CA ARG A 142 16.07 14.92 5.09
C ARG A 142 17.32 14.25 5.66
N VAL A 143 17.14 13.45 6.70
CA VAL A 143 18.24 12.76 7.42
C VAL A 143 19.13 11.94 6.47
N TYR A 144 18.53 11.28 5.47
CA TYR A 144 19.27 10.46 4.49
C TYR A 144 20.11 11.24 3.47
N ASN A 145 19.97 12.57 3.40
CA ASN A 145 20.80 13.41 2.52
C ASN A 145 22.16 13.74 3.16
N ASN A 146 22.37 13.41 4.44
CA ASN A 146 23.59 13.70 5.20
C ASN A 146 24.04 15.17 5.11
N LEU A 147 23.10 16.09 4.90
CA LEU A 147 23.36 17.52 4.87
C LEU A 147 23.37 18.08 6.30
N PRO A 148 24.24 19.06 6.59
CA PRO A 148 24.21 19.73 7.88
C PRO A 148 22.89 20.49 8.12
N PRO A 149 22.58 20.88 9.36
CA PRO A 149 21.35 21.62 9.66
C PRO A 149 21.27 22.96 8.92
N ILE A 150 20.07 23.35 8.47
CA ILE A 150 19.83 24.60 7.73
C ILE A 150 20.29 25.87 8.47
N LYS A 151 20.43 25.83 9.80
CA LYS A 151 20.95 26.95 10.62
C LYS A 151 22.32 27.47 10.14
N TYR A 152 23.14 26.60 9.57
CA TYR A 152 24.47 26.98 9.08
C TYR A 152 24.43 27.70 7.72
N VAL A 153 23.36 27.51 6.94
CA VAL A 153 23.07 28.39 5.79
C VAL A 153 22.91 29.82 6.27
N TYR A 154 22.09 30.02 7.31
CA TYR A 154 21.85 31.36 7.87
C TYR A 154 23.10 31.92 8.58
N LYS A 155 23.92 31.08 9.24
CA LYS A 155 25.17 31.49 9.89
C LYS A 155 26.22 31.99 8.88
N TYR A 156 26.42 31.29 7.76
CA TYR A 156 27.53 31.59 6.83
C TYR A 156 27.13 32.43 5.62
N TYR A 157 25.87 32.34 5.18
CA TYR A 157 25.39 33.02 3.98
C TYR A 157 24.30 34.06 4.24
N GLY A 158 23.77 34.13 5.47
CA GLY A 158 22.67 35.01 5.84
C GLY A 158 21.31 34.53 5.34
N ASP A 159 21.20 34.17 4.05
CA ASP A 159 19.99 33.60 3.47
C ASP A 159 20.27 32.49 2.42
N PHE A 160 19.18 31.84 1.98
CA PHE A 160 19.26 30.71 1.05
C PHE A 160 19.56 31.12 -0.39
N SER A 161 19.23 32.36 -0.78
CA SER A 161 19.51 32.91 -2.11
C SER A 161 20.99 33.21 -2.26
N SER A 162 21.63 33.79 -1.22
CA SER A 162 23.07 34.04 -1.15
C SER A 162 23.88 32.75 -1.25
N LEU A 163 23.46 31.68 -0.58
CA LEU A 163 24.08 30.36 -0.75
C LEU A 163 23.99 29.88 -2.21
N LYS A 164 22.82 30.00 -2.83
CA LYS A 164 22.64 29.59 -4.24
C LYS A 164 23.51 30.40 -5.20
N GLN A 165 23.66 31.69 -4.96
CA GLN A 165 24.52 32.56 -5.76
C GLN A 165 25.99 32.14 -5.65
N GLU A 166 26.48 31.84 -4.45
CA GLU A 166 27.87 31.39 -4.23
C GLU A 166 28.17 30.09 -4.97
N PHE A 167 27.24 29.13 -4.96
CA PHE A 167 27.38 27.85 -5.66
C PHE A 167 26.95 27.90 -7.14
N ASN A 168 26.81 29.10 -7.73
CA ASN A 168 26.41 29.31 -9.13
C ASN A 168 25.10 28.61 -9.53
N LEU A 169 24.20 28.37 -8.57
CA LEU A 169 22.90 27.77 -8.82
C LEU A 169 21.95 28.84 -9.37
N LYS A 170 21.69 28.82 -10.68
CA LYS A 170 20.74 29.73 -11.36
C LYS A 170 19.37 29.68 -10.69
N GLN A 171 19.04 30.71 -9.91
CA GLN A 171 17.69 30.95 -9.45
C GLN A 171 16.93 31.67 -10.56
N ILE A 172 16.16 30.92 -11.34
CA ILE A 172 15.31 31.50 -12.37
C ILE A 172 14.23 32.32 -11.66
N VAL A 173 14.25 33.63 -11.88
CA VAL A 173 13.16 34.54 -11.47
C VAL A 173 12.08 34.44 -12.53
N TRP A 174 10.89 34.02 -12.13
CA TRP A 174 9.76 33.87 -13.04
C TRP A 174 9.02 35.20 -13.22
N ASN A 175 8.84 35.59 -14.48
CA ASN A 175 7.97 36.66 -14.97
C ASN A 175 7.29 36.16 -16.26
N ARG A 176 6.42 36.96 -16.89
CA ARG A 176 5.70 36.52 -18.10
C ARG A 176 6.68 36.10 -19.21
N GLU A 177 7.74 36.87 -19.42
CA GLU A 177 8.70 36.68 -20.50
C GLU A 177 9.52 35.39 -20.31
N THR A 178 10.09 35.20 -19.12
CA THR A 178 10.89 34.01 -18.77
C THR A 178 10.05 32.73 -18.71
N ILE A 179 8.79 32.83 -18.24
CA ILE A 179 7.86 31.70 -18.28
C ILE A 179 7.56 31.35 -19.74
N LYS A 180 7.24 32.33 -20.58
CA LYS A 180 6.97 32.11 -22.00
C LYS A 180 8.17 31.46 -22.70
N GLU A 181 9.36 32.00 -22.54
CA GLU A 181 10.58 31.49 -23.15
C GLU A 181 10.89 30.05 -22.70
N ALA A 182 10.77 29.75 -21.40
CA ALA A 182 11.00 28.40 -20.87
C ALA A 182 10.00 27.40 -21.45
N LEU A 183 8.72 27.77 -21.55
CA LEU A 183 7.68 26.93 -22.15
C LEU A 183 7.89 26.76 -23.66
N GLU A 184 8.25 27.82 -24.40
CA GLU A 184 8.54 27.77 -25.84
C GLU A 184 9.73 26.85 -26.14
N ASN A 185 10.82 26.98 -25.40
CA ASN A 185 11.99 26.14 -25.56
C ASN A 185 11.66 24.67 -25.28
N TYR A 186 10.88 24.38 -24.24
CA TYR A 186 10.46 23.02 -23.94
C TYR A 186 9.56 22.44 -25.03
N VAL A 187 8.55 23.18 -25.49
CA VAL A 187 7.64 22.76 -26.56
C VAL A 187 8.40 22.58 -27.89
N LYS A 188 9.40 23.42 -28.19
CA LYS A 188 10.23 23.28 -29.39
C LYS A 188 11.02 21.98 -29.41
N ILE A 189 11.50 21.52 -28.25
CA ILE A 189 12.28 20.28 -28.13
C ILE A 189 11.36 19.04 -28.06
N HIS A 190 10.28 19.10 -27.28
CA HIS A 190 9.46 17.93 -26.95
C HIS A 190 8.13 17.85 -27.72
N GLY A 191 7.74 18.91 -28.40
CA GLY A 191 6.51 19.02 -29.21
C GLY A 191 5.22 19.32 -28.42
N ASP A 192 5.12 18.90 -27.16
CA ASP A 192 3.97 19.14 -26.28
C ASP A 192 4.42 19.27 -24.81
N ILE A 193 3.53 19.75 -23.94
CA ILE A 193 3.82 20.01 -22.53
C ILE A 193 2.68 19.60 -21.61
N PHE A 194 2.86 18.66 -20.69
CA PHE A 194 1.79 18.24 -19.77
C PHE A 194 2.00 18.85 -18.38
N GLN A 195 0.94 18.89 -17.57
CA GLN A 195 1.04 19.40 -16.19
C GLN A 195 2.09 18.66 -15.35
N LYS A 196 2.31 17.37 -15.63
CA LYS A 196 3.35 16.55 -14.98
C LYS A 196 4.79 16.99 -15.32
N ASP A 197 4.96 17.73 -16.41
CA ASP A 197 6.26 18.19 -16.93
C ASP A 197 6.65 19.55 -16.36
N LEU A 198 5.70 20.28 -15.74
CA LEU A 198 5.88 21.58 -15.10
C LEU A 198 6.67 21.47 -13.78
N LYS A 199 7.94 21.10 -13.89
CA LYS A 199 8.86 20.84 -12.80
C LYS A 199 10.18 21.56 -13.01
N THR A 200 10.83 21.88 -11.90
CA THR A 200 12.15 22.54 -11.89
C THR A 200 13.24 21.71 -12.57
N CYS A 201 13.18 20.37 -12.50
CA CYS A 201 14.12 19.48 -13.20
C CYS A 201 14.05 19.62 -14.72
N ASN A 202 12.93 20.07 -15.26
CA ASN A 202 12.73 20.32 -16.68
C ASN A 202 13.01 21.79 -17.04
N GLY A 203 13.53 22.59 -16.10
CA GLY A 203 13.69 24.04 -16.29
C GLY A 203 12.37 24.80 -16.39
N LEU A 204 11.27 24.23 -15.87
CA LEU A 204 9.93 24.79 -16.01
C LEU A 204 9.34 25.28 -14.67
N PRO A 205 8.49 26.34 -14.70
CA PRO A 205 7.77 26.80 -13.52
C PRO A 205 6.67 25.81 -13.12
N SER A 206 6.26 25.85 -11.86
CA SER A 206 5.10 25.09 -11.39
C SER A 206 3.80 25.62 -11.99
N TYR A 207 2.77 24.76 -12.09
CA TYR A 207 1.46 25.18 -12.59
C TYR A 207 0.86 26.40 -11.85
N PRO A 208 0.86 26.48 -10.50
CA PRO A 208 0.38 27.67 -9.80
C PRO A 208 1.17 28.94 -10.14
N CYS A 209 2.48 28.82 -10.39
CA CYS A 209 3.30 29.94 -10.80
C CYS A 209 2.86 30.46 -12.18
N ILE A 210 2.60 29.57 -13.13
CA ILE A 210 2.12 29.96 -14.46
C ILE A 210 0.78 30.70 -14.36
N ILE A 211 -0.21 30.14 -13.66
CA ILE A 211 -1.55 30.75 -13.53
C ILE A 211 -1.49 32.10 -12.81
N LYS A 212 -0.57 32.29 -11.86
CA LYS A 212 -0.35 33.59 -11.22
C LYS A 212 0.03 34.68 -12.22
N TYR A 213 0.88 34.36 -13.20
CA TYR A 213 1.32 35.32 -14.22
C TYR A 213 0.41 35.36 -15.44
N TYR A 214 -0.38 34.31 -15.70
CA TYR A 214 -1.35 34.21 -16.79
C TYR A 214 -2.77 33.89 -16.26
N PRO A 215 -3.38 34.78 -15.47
CA PRO A 215 -4.72 34.56 -14.92
C PRO A 215 -5.82 34.59 -16.00
N GLU A 216 -5.55 35.13 -17.18
CA GLU A 216 -6.48 35.21 -18.31
C GLU A 216 -6.79 33.84 -18.94
N TYR A 217 -6.04 32.79 -18.61
CA TYR A 217 -6.28 31.44 -19.13
C TYR A 217 -6.86 30.55 -18.01
N GLU A 218 -7.98 29.88 -18.30
CA GLU A 218 -8.65 28.98 -17.36
C GLU A 218 -7.83 27.72 -17.04
N GLY A 219 -6.83 27.40 -17.86
CA GLY A 219 -5.87 26.35 -17.54
C GLY A 219 -4.86 26.04 -18.65
N LEU A 220 -4.07 24.98 -18.44
CA LEU A 220 -2.93 24.64 -19.30
C LEU A 220 -3.33 24.40 -20.76
N ASN A 221 -4.53 23.86 -21.03
CA ASN A 221 -4.97 23.63 -22.41
C ASN A 221 -5.23 24.94 -23.16
N GLU A 222 -5.92 25.89 -22.55
CA GLU A 222 -6.18 27.19 -23.15
C GLU A 222 -4.87 27.95 -23.37
N LEU A 223 -3.99 27.91 -22.38
CA LEU A 223 -2.62 28.43 -22.46
C LEU A 223 -1.87 27.82 -23.66
N LYS A 224 -1.90 26.49 -23.82
CA LYS A 224 -1.26 25.78 -24.95
C LYS A 224 -1.76 26.21 -26.32
N ASN A 225 -3.08 26.36 -26.45
CA ASN A 225 -3.68 26.73 -27.73
C ASN A 225 -3.38 28.20 -28.05
N ASN A 226 -3.50 29.09 -27.08
CA ASN A 226 -3.33 30.53 -27.31
C ASN A 226 -1.87 30.96 -27.45
N LEU A 227 -0.94 30.35 -26.69
CA LEU A 227 0.49 30.72 -26.76
C LEU A 227 1.28 29.92 -27.79
N PHE A 228 0.93 28.64 -28.01
CA PHE A 228 1.75 27.73 -28.80
C PHE A 228 1.00 27.11 -29.99
N ASN A 229 -0.27 27.46 -30.21
CA ASN A 229 -1.13 26.88 -31.27
C ASN A 229 -1.12 25.34 -31.26
N LEU A 230 -0.94 24.72 -30.10
CA LEU A 230 -0.90 23.27 -29.97
C LEU A 230 -2.31 22.69 -30.07
N LYS A 231 -2.45 21.60 -30.84
CA LYS A 231 -3.72 20.86 -30.97
C LYS A 231 -4.11 20.27 -29.61
N ILE A 232 -5.09 20.86 -28.92
CA ILE A 232 -5.65 20.31 -27.69
C ILE A 232 -6.47 19.05 -28.04
N ARG A 233 -6.41 18.01 -27.21
CA ARG A 233 -7.38 16.91 -27.27
C ARG A 233 -8.80 17.47 -27.07
N ASN A 234 -9.63 17.33 -28.10
CA ASN A 234 -11.05 17.67 -28.05
C ASN A 234 -11.69 17.20 -26.73
N GLN A 235 -12.16 18.14 -25.92
CA GLN A 235 -12.94 17.80 -24.74
C GLN A 235 -14.32 17.31 -25.18
N TRP A 236 -14.80 16.26 -24.53
CA TRP A 236 -16.16 15.79 -24.71
C TRP A 236 -17.12 16.77 -24.03
N THR A 237 -17.91 17.49 -24.82
CA THR A 237 -19.07 18.23 -24.29
C THR A 237 -20.24 17.28 -24.08
N LYS A 238 -21.19 17.66 -23.23
CA LYS A 238 -22.37 16.83 -22.93
C LYS A 238 -23.17 16.54 -24.22
N GLU A 239 -23.32 17.54 -25.07
CA GLU A 239 -24.05 17.52 -26.32
C GLU A 239 -23.36 16.59 -27.33
N LYS A 240 -22.04 16.74 -27.52
CA LYS A 240 -21.27 15.91 -28.44
C LYS A 240 -21.29 14.44 -28.04
N VAL A 241 -21.26 14.15 -26.74
CA VAL A 241 -21.40 12.77 -26.24
C VAL A 241 -22.76 12.19 -26.62
N ILE A 242 -23.84 12.96 -26.47
CA ILE A 242 -25.20 12.51 -26.81
C ILE A 242 -25.31 12.23 -28.30
N ASP A 243 -24.82 13.12 -29.15
CA ASP A 243 -24.93 13.00 -30.60
C ASP A 243 -24.17 11.79 -31.14
N GLU A 244 -22.91 11.61 -30.73
CA GLU A 244 -22.11 10.45 -31.16
C GLU A 244 -22.69 9.14 -30.60
N ALA A 245 -23.20 9.15 -29.37
CA ALA A 245 -23.85 7.98 -28.78
C ALA A 245 -25.16 7.61 -29.48
N LYS A 246 -25.99 8.60 -29.86
CA LYS A 246 -27.20 8.37 -30.66
C LYS A 246 -26.87 7.76 -32.01
N ARG A 247 -25.86 8.27 -32.72
CA ARG A 247 -25.39 7.67 -33.99
C ARG A 247 -24.91 6.24 -33.80
N PHE A 248 -24.17 5.98 -32.73
CA PHE A 248 -23.72 4.63 -32.41
C PHE A 248 -24.88 3.68 -32.13
N VAL A 249 -25.88 4.12 -31.37
CA VAL A 249 -27.08 3.34 -31.04
C VAL A 249 -27.95 3.11 -32.27
N GLN A 250 -28.09 4.09 -33.17
CA GLN A 250 -28.79 3.91 -34.44
C GLN A 250 -28.17 2.79 -35.30
N LYS A 251 -26.83 2.68 -35.29
CA LYS A 251 -26.12 1.64 -36.05
C LYS A 251 -26.12 0.27 -35.39
N ASN A 252 -25.96 0.20 -34.06
CA ASN A 252 -25.71 -1.05 -33.34
C ASN A 252 -26.86 -1.49 -32.42
N GLY A 253 -27.91 -0.68 -32.27
CA GLY A 253 -29.09 -0.92 -31.43
C GLY A 253 -28.86 -0.77 -29.92
N LYS A 254 -27.64 -1.02 -29.42
CA LYS A 254 -27.32 -0.98 -27.99
C LYS A 254 -25.92 -0.42 -27.74
N ILE A 255 -25.78 0.34 -26.66
CA ILE A 255 -24.49 0.82 -26.15
C ILE A 255 -24.22 0.25 -24.75
N THR A 256 -23.04 -0.32 -24.54
CA THR A 256 -22.60 -0.88 -23.25
C THR A 256 -21.27 -0.26 -22.81
N LEU A 257 -20.83 -0.57 -21.59
CA LEU A 257 -19.55 -0.09 -21.07
C LEU A 257 -18.34 -0.50 -21.93
N LYS A 258 -18.40 -1.64 -22.61
CA LYS A 258 -17.32 -2.12 -23.48
C LYS A 258 -17.21 -1.28 -24.76
N ASP A 259 -18.29 -0.63 -25.16
CA ASP A 259 -18.36 0.13 -26.40
C ASP A 259 -17.79 1.54 -26.25
N LEU A 260 -17.66 2.03 -25.01
CA LEU A 260 -17.17 3.36 -24.64
C LEU A 260 -15.65 3.52 -24.85
N THR A 261 -15.25 3.46 -26.12
CA THR A 261 -13.85 3.50 -26.55
C THR A 261 -13.65 4.46 -27.72
N LEU A 262 -12.41 4.95 -27.87
CA LEU A 262 -12.03 5.82 -28.98
C LEU A 262 -12.22 5.14 -30.35
N LYS A 263 -12.06 3.81 -30.43
CA LYS A 263 -12.28 3.05 -31.67
C LYS A 263 -13.73 3.18 -32.20
N ASN A 264 -14.67 3.32 -31.27
CA ASN A 264 -16.09 3.49 -31.59
C ASN A 264 -16.49 4.97 -31.68
N ASN A 265 -15.53 5.90 -31.68
CA ASN A 265 -15.77 7.35 -31.57
C ASN A 265 -16.63 7.72 -30.35
N LEU A 266 -16.45 7.00 -29.24
CA LEU A 266 -17.20 7.20 -28.00
C LEU A 266 -16.26 7.65 -26.87
N PRO A 267 -16.78 8.42 -25.90
CA PRO A 267 -16.01 8.80 -24.73
C PRO A 267 -15.75 7.59 -23.83
N THR A 268 -14.81 7.74 -22.90
CA THR A 268 -14.60 6.74 -21.83
C THR A 268 -15.76 6.74 -20.83
N ALA A 269 -15.94 5.63 -20.10
CA ALA A 269 -16.94 5.51 -19.03
C ALA A 269 -16.88 6.64 -17.99
N ARG A 270 -15.69 7.16 -17.67
CA ARG A 270 -15.52 8.28 -16.71
C ARG A 270 -16.26 9.54 -17.16
N VAL A 271 -16.26 9.83 -18.45
CA VAL A 271 -16.97 11.00 -19.02
C VAL A 271 -18.47 10.80 -18.93
N ILE A 272 -18.95 9.58 -19.19
CA ILE A 272 -20.38 9.24 -19.06
C ILE A 272 -20.85 9.44 -17.62
N TYR A 273 -20.13 8.89 -16.64
CA TYR A 273 -20.49 9.06 -15.24
C TYR A 273 -20.41 10.51 -14.77
N LYS A 274 -19.45 11.30 -15.29
CA LYS A 274 -19.36 12.73 -14.99
C LYS A 274 -20.61 13.51 -15.42
N TYR A 275 -21.12 13.27 -16.63
CA TYR A 275 -22.22 14.08 -17.19
C TYR A 275 -23.62 13.52 -16.93
N PHE A 276 -23.74 12.20 -16.76
CA PHE A 276 -25.03 11.50 -16.71
C PHE A 276 -25.23 10.67 -15.45
N GLY A 277 -24.22 10.56 -14.59
CA GLY A 277 -24.26 9.85 -13.31
C GLY A 277 -24.18 8.34 -13.48
N THR A 278 -25.20 7.71 -14.07
CA THR A 278 -25.28 6.25 -14.25
C THR A 278 -25.32 5.86 -15.72
N MET A 279 -24.87 4.65 -16.04
CA MET A 279 -24.97 4.11 -17.40
C MET A 279 -26.42 3.94 -17.83
N GLU A 280 -27.32 3.61 -16.89
CA GLU A 280 -28.74 3.49 -17.16
C GLU A 280 -29.37 4.82 -17.58
N ASN A 281 -29.08 5.91 -16.86
CA ASN A 281 -29.56 7.24 -17.21
C ASN A 281 -29.06 7.67 -18.60
N PHE A 282 -27.79 7.38 -18.87
CA PHE A 282 -27.20 7.63 -20.18
C PHE A 282 -27.88 6.81 -21.29
N GLN A 283 -28.06 5.49 -21.09
CA GLN A 283 -28.73 4.60 -22.04
C GLN A 283 -30.16 5.07 -22.35
N LYS A 284 -30.93 5.46 -21.32
CA LYS A 284 -32.28 6.04 -21.48
C LYS A 284 -32.25 7.29 -22.35
N LEU A 285 -31.31 8.20 -22.08
CA LEU A 285 -31.20 9.48 -22.76
C LEU A 285 -30.84 9.33 -24.26
N VAL A 286 -30.00 8.35 -24.60
CA VAL A 286 -29.59 8.09 -26.00
C VAL A 286 -30.51 7.11 -26.73
N GLY A 287 -31.59 6.64 -26.09
CA GLY A 287 -32.54 5.69 -26.67
C GLY A 287 -32.00 4.28 -26.84
N SER A 288 -30.98 3.88 -26.06
CA SER A 288 -30.43 2.52 -26.08
C SER A 288 -31.27 1.58 -25.23
N GLN A 289 -31.28 0.29 -25.60
CA GLN A 289 -31.77 -0.77 -24.71
C GLN A 289 -31.02 -0.74 -23.37
N ILE A 290 -31.76 -0.60 -22.27
CA ILE A 290 -31.20 -0.60 -20.91
C ILE A 290 -30.72 -2.02 -20.58
N SER A 291 -29.50 -2.11 -20.06
CA SER A 291 -29.03 -3.39 -19.52
C SER A 291 -29.70 -3.62 -18.16
N LYS A 292 -30.63 -4.59 -18.09
CA LYS A 292 -31.23 -4.98 -16.82
C LYS A 292 -30.13 -5.44 -15.87
N LYS A 293 -30.10 -4.89 -14.66
CA LYS A 293 -29.29 -5.45 -13.58
C LYS A 293 -29.87 -6.83 -13.28
N ASN A 294 -29.05 -7.88 -13.27
CA ASN A 294 -29.51 -9.19 -12.80
C ASN A 294 -30.06 -8.99 -11.38
N GLU A 295 -31.29 -9.44 -11.15
CA GLU A 295 -31.88 -9.42 -9.82
C GLU A 295 -30.96 -10.17 -8.85
N LEU A 296 -30.84 -9.62 -7.64
CA LEU A 296 -29.99 -10.24 -6.64
C LEU A 296 -30.70 -11.50 -6.14
N ILE A 297 -30.23 -12.66 -6.57
CA ILE A 297 -30.69 -13.94 -6.03
C ILE A 297 -30.20 -14.05 -4.58
N THR A 298 -31.15 -14.02 -3.65
CA THR A 298 -30.92 -14.09 -2.21
C THR A 298 -30.86 -15.54 -1.72
N ILE A 299 -30.45 -15.73 -0.46
CA ILE A 299 -30.50 -17.05 0.19
C ILE A 299 -31.93 -17.60 0.20
N SER A 300 -32.95 -16.76 0.41
CA SER A 300 -34.36 -17.19 0.43
C SER A 300 -34.84 -17.70 -0.92
N ASP A 301 -34.37 -17.09 -2.02
CA ASP A 301 -34.69 -17.57 -3.38
C ASP A 301 -34.05 -18.95 -3.61
N ILE A 302 -32.82 -19.13 -3.12
CA ILE A 302 -32.12 -20.42 -3.18
C ILE A 302 -32.81 -21.48 -2.32
N ASP A 303 -33.29 -21.12 -1.13
CA ASP A 303 -34.09 -22.01 -0.27
C ASP A 303 -35.30 -22.55 -1.04
N LYS A 304 -36.06 -21.65 -1.68
CA LYS A 304 -37.21 -22.01 -2.52
C LYS A 304 -36.83 -22.93 -3.68
N TYR A 305 -35.75 -22.63 -4.41
CA TYR A 305 -35.30 -23.49 -5.51
C TYR A 305 -34.90 -24.90 -5.04
N VAL A 306 -34.24 -25.01 -3.87
CA VAL A 306 -33.89 -26.31 -3.29
C VAL A 306 -35.14 -27.09 -2.90
N GLU A 307 -36.11 -26.43 -2.27
CA GLU A 307 -37.37 -27.06 -1.90
C GLU A 307 -38.15 -27.54 -3.12
N GLU A 308 -38.36 -26.68 -4.13
CA GLU A 308 -39.09 -27.03 -5.35
C GLU A 308 -38.42 -28.18 -6.13
N LEU A 309 -37.09 -28.21 -6.21
CA LEU A 309 -36.37 -29.23 -6.98
C LEU A 309 -36.19 -30.56 -6.25
N PHE A 310 -36.08 -30.54 -4.93
CA PHE A 310 -35.66 -31.70 -4.13
C PHE A 310 -36.67 -32.11 -3.05
N GLN A 311 -37.93 -31.67 -3.14
CA GLN A 311 -39.00 -32.01 -2.21
C GLN A 311 -39.25 -33.53 -2.04
N ALA A 312 -38.96 -34.34 -3.07
CA ALA A 312 -39.23 -35.78 -3.08
C ALA A 312 -38.09 -36.63 -3.69
N ARG A 313 -36.91 -36.05 -3.92
CA ARG A 313 -35.76 -36.73 -4.51
C ARG A 313 -34.60 -36.81 -3.52
N ASP A 314 -33.88 -37.91 -3.56
CA ASP A 314 -32.61 -38.02 -2.86
C ASP A 314 -31.66 -36.92 -3.34
N ARG A 315 -31.10 -36.16 -2.41
CA ARG A 315 -30.15 -35.07 -2.67
C ARG A 315 -28.75 -35.61 -2.91
N ILE A 316 -28.64 -36.67 -3.71
CA ILE A 316 -27.42 -37.43 -3.94
C ILE A 316 -27.02 -37.33 -5.41
N PHE A 317 -25.87 -36.72 -5.69
CA PHE A 317 -25.36 -36.50 -7.04
C PHE A 317 -24.03 -37.24 -7.23
N ASN A 318 -23.75 -37.71 -8.44
CA ASN A 318 -22.49 -38.39 -8.71
C ASN A 318 -21.34 -37.37 -8.73
N THR A 319 -21.52 -36.23 -9.39
CA THR A 319 -20.53 -35.14 -9.45
C THR A 319 -21.14 -33.78 -9.13
N ARG A 320 -20.27 -32.81 -8.84
CA ARG A 320 -20.65 -31.41 -8.68
C ARG A 320 -21.30 -30.82 -9.94
N LYS A 321 -20.85 -31.26 -11.11
CA LYS A 321 -21.40 -30.80 -12.39
C LYS A 321 -22.85 -31.26 -12.53
N ASP A 322 -23.15 -32.50 -12.16
CA ASP A 322 -24.51 -33.05 -12.25
C ASP A 322 -25.52 -32.22 -11.43
N LEU A 323 -25.11 -31.69 -10.27
CA LEU A 323 -25.93 -30.77 -9.49
C LEU A 323 -26.10 -29.44 -10.22
N LEU A 324 -25.01 -28.83 -10.68
CA LEU A 324 -25.03 -27.53 -11.36
C LEU A 324 -25.77 -27.56 -12.71
N ASP A 325 -25.82 -28.71 -13.38
CA ASP A 325 -26.56 -28.89 -14.64
C ASP A 325 -28.08 -28.88 -14.42
N VAL A 326 -28.56 -29.23 -13.21
CA VAL A 326 -30.01 -29.22 -12.87
C VAL A 326 -30.42 -28.03 -12.00
N PHE A 327 -29.47 -27.33 -11.38
CA PHE A 327 -29.75 -26.26 -10.44
C PHE A 327 -29.85 -24.90 -11.16
N PRO A 328 -30.89 -24.09 -10.90
CA PRO A 328 -31.20 -22.90 -11.70
C PRO A 328 -30.26 -21.72 -11.43
N VAL A 329 -29.43 -21.81 -10.39
CA VAL A 329 -28.49 -20.75 -10.01
C VAL A 329 -27.06 -21.13 -10.33
N SER A 330 -26.32 -20.17 -10.87
CA SER A 330 -24.91 -20.36 -11.18
C SER A 330 -24.07 -20.58 -9.92
N GLU A 331 -22.95 -21.26 -10.09
CA GLU A 331 -21.99 -21.54 -9.02
C GLU A 331 -21.49 -20.25 -8.32
N SER A 332 -21.29 -19.16 -9.08
CA SER A 332 -20.88 -17.86 -8.53
C SER A 332 -21.89 -17.27 -7.55
N VAL A 333 -23.19 -17.48 -7.80
CA VAL A 333 -24.28 -17.04 -6.91
C VAL A 333 -24.26 -17.85 -5.61
N ILE A 334 -23.98 -19.15 -5.69
CA ILE A 334 -23.80 -20.01 -4.53
C ILE A 334 -22.61 -19.52 -3.68
N TYR A 335 -21.45 -19.30 -4.29
CA TYR A 335 -20.28 -18.78 -3.55
C TYR A 335 -20.54 -17.42 -2.91
N LYS A 336 -21.25 -16.52 -3.60
CA LYS A 336 -21.57 -15.20 -3.05
C LYS A 336 -22.45 -15.27 -1.80
N ASN A 337 -23.38 -16.22 -1.75
CA ASN A 337 -24.33 -16.37 -0.65
C ASN A 337 -23.82 -17.26 0.50
N PHE A 338 -23.05 -18.31 0.20
CA PHE A 338 -22.61 -19.32 1.19
C PHE A 338 -21.10 -19.31 1.46
N GLY A 339 -20.31 -18.55 0.69
CA GLY A 339 -18.85 -18.48 0.80
C GLY A 339 -18.14 -19.67 0.15
N THR A 340 -18.58 -20.90 0.44
CA THR A 340 -18.08 -22.13 -0.21
C THR A 340 -19.24 -22.99 -0.69
N PHE A 341 -18.96 -23.87 -1.64
CA PHE A 341 -19.94 -24.82 -2.14
C PHE A 341 -20.19 -25.98 -1.18
N ASP A 342 -19.19 -26.36 -0.38
CA ASP A 342 -19.38 -27.37 0.65
C ASP A 342 -20.37 -26.88 1.72
N LEU A 343 -20.28 -25.60 2.14
CA LEU A 343 -21.25 -24.99 3.05
C LEU A 343 -22.68 -24.97 2.48
N PHE A 344 -22.82 -24.72 1.18
CA PHE A 344 -24.09 -24.84 0.48
C PHE A 344 -24.63 -26.29 0.53
N CYS A 345 -23.78 -27.27 0.21
CA CYS A 345 -24.16 -28.68 0.29
C CYS A 345 -24.54 -29.11 1.71
N GLU A 346 -23.80 -28.66 2.73
CA GLU A 346 -24.07 -28.94 4.14
C GLU A 346 -25.42 -28.37 4.58
N LYS A 347 -25.71 -27.10 4.27
CA LYS A 347 -26.99 -26.46 4.65
C LYS A 347 -28.19 -27.25 4.14
N TYR A 348 -28.12 -27.77 2.92
CA TYR A 348 -29.23 -28.45 2.27
C TYR A 348 -29.11 -29.98 2.26
N ASN A 349 -28.20 -30.57 3.03
CA ASN A 349 -27.97 -32.02 3.07
C ASN A 349 -27.76 -32.65 1.68
N ILE A 350 -27.00 -31.99 0.81
CA ILE A 350 -26.66 -32.46 -0.54
C ILE A 350 -25.37 -33.28 -0.49
N VAL A 351 -25.42 -34.51 -1.00
CA VAL A 351 -24.29 -35.44 -1.01
C VAL A 351 -23.74 -35.57 -2.42
N ILE A 352 -22.44 -35.30 -2.60
CA ILE A 352 -21.71 -35.52 -3.86
C ILE A 352 -20.83 -36.76 -3.72
N LYS A 353 -21.11 -37.84 -4.47
CA LYS A 353 -20.38 -39.12 -4.38
C LYS A 353 -18.92 -39.02 -4.85
N LYS A 354 -18.69 -38.47 -6.04
CA LYS A 354 -17.34 -38.28 -6.60
C LYS A 354 -16.87 -36.87 -6.29
N LYS A 355 -16.48 -36.61 -5.04
CA LYS A 355 -15.66 -35.43 -4.75
C LYS A 355 -14.32 -35.60 -5.47
N LYS A 356 -13.90 -34.61 -6.26
CA LYS A 356 -12.53 -34.60 -6.82
C LYS A 356 -11.57 -34.70 -5.62
N LYS A 357 -10.78 -35.78 -5.55
CA LYS A 357 -9.73 -35.89 -4.53
C LYS A 357 -8.82 -34.67 -4.64
N ALA A 358 -8.38 -34.13 -3.50
CA ALA A 358 -7.42 -33.04 -3.50
C ALA A 358 -6.20 -33.48 -4.33
N LYS A 359 -5.75 -32.60 -5.23
CA LYS A 359 -4.63 -32.90 -6.14
C LYS A 359 -3.34 -33.22 -5.38
N PHE A 360 -3.22 -32.68 -4.17
CA PHE A 360 -2.14 -32.94 -3.24
C PHE A 360 -2.74 -33.24 -1.87
N THR A 361 -2.22 -34.27 -1.22
CA THR A 361 -2.35 -34.53 0.20
C THR A 361 -1.40 -33.62 0.98
N LYS A 362 -1.63 -33.49 2.30
CA LYS A 362 -0.71 -32.74 3.16
C LYS A 362 0.71 -33.32 3.09
N GLN A 363 0.84 -34.65 3.15
CA GLN A 363 2.14 -35.33 3.09
C GLN A 363 2.88 -35.02 1.77
N GLU A 364 2.20 -35.07 0.62
CA GLU A 364 2.83 -34.73 -0.67
C GLU A 364 3.32 -33.28 -0.72
N ILE A 365 2.59 -32.34 -0.10
CA ILE A 365 3.02 -30.94 0.00
C ILE A 365 4.28 -30.85 0.89
N ASP A 366 4.25 -31.53 2.03
CA ASP A 366 5.34 -31.54 2.99
C ASP A 366 6.62 -32.13 2.38
N ASP A 367 6.50 -33.23 1.64
CA ASP A 367 7.61 -33.91 0.96
C ASP A 367 8.23 -33.01 -0.13
N ILE A 368 7.39 -32.34 -0.93
CA ILE A 368 7.86 -31.43 -2.00
C ILE A 368 8.59 -30.23 -1.38
N ILE A 369 8.06 -29.64 -0.31
CA ILE A 369 8.68 -28.49 0.37
C ILE A 369 9.99 -28.91 1.06
N LEU A 370 10.00 -30.07 1.71
CA LEU A 370 11.19 -30.61 2.35
C LEU A 370 12.30 -30.90 1.32
N ALA A 371 11.96 -31.50 0.18
CA ALA A 371 12.91 -31.75 -0.91
C ALA A 371 13.50 -30.44 -1.45
N TYR A 372 12.68 -29.40 -1.60
CA TYR A 372 13.11 -28.07 -2.03
C TYR A 372 14.14 -27.45 -1.07
N ILE A 373 13.91 -27.56 0.24
CA ILE A 373 14.81 -27.04 1.29
C ILE A 373 16.10 -27.85 1.36
N LYS A 374 16.01 -29.19 1.29
CA LYS A 374 17.18 -30.09 1.22
C LYS A 374 18.10 -29.79 0.04
N GLY A 375 17.54 -29.29 -1.06
CA GLY A 375 18.30 -28.83 -2.23
C GLY A 375 19.09 -27.53 -2.02
N GLY A 376 19.09 -26.95 -0.82
CA GLY A 376 19.81 -25.69 -0.51
C GLY A 376 19.14 -24.44 -1.08
N ASN A 377 17.87 -24.54 -1.52
CA ASN A 377 17.16 -23.42 -2.10
C ASN A 377 16.64 -22.46 -1.01
N SER A 378 16.75 -21.15 -1.26
CA SER A 378 16.21 -20.13 -0.36
C SER A 378 14.68 -20.12 -0.35
N ILE A 379 14.08 -19.80 0.80
CA ILE A 379 12.62 -19.70 0.94
C ILE A 379 12.05 -18.69 -0.08
N PRO A 380 11.02 -19.06 -0.87
CA PRO A 380 10.42 -18.15 -1.85
C PRO A 380 9.85 -16.90 -1.18
N LYS A 381 10.20 -15.71 -1.69
CA LYS A 381 9.72 -14.42 -1.14
C LYS A 381 8.31 -14.04 -1.63
N VAL A 382 7.89 -14.59 -2.76
CA VAL A 382 6.63 -14.21 -3.42
C VAL A 382 5.87 -15.47 -3.85
N ALA A 383 4.59 -15.54 -3.46
CA ALA A 383 3.71 -16.67 -3.77
C ALA A 383 3.57 -16.99 -5.27
N LYS A 384 3.76 -15.99 -6.14
CA LYS A 384 3.64 -16.14 -7.60
C LYS A 384 4.73 -17.02 -8.20
N ASP A 385 5.87 -17.15 -7.53
CA ASP A 385 7.01 -17.89 -8.05
C ASP A 385 7.00 -19.36 -7.62
N LEU A 386 6.14 -19.76 -6.68
CA LEU A 386 5.99 -21.15 -6.22
C LEU A 386 5.85 -22.14 -7.39
N VAL A 387 4.89 -21.89 -8.29
CA VAL A 387 4.63 -22.79 -9.42
C VAL A 387 5.80 -22.86 -10.40
N LYS A 388 6.53 -21.74 -10.59
CA LYS A 388 7.73 -21.70 -11.45
C LYS A 388 8.87 -22.51 -10.85
N LEU A 389 8.94 -22.57 -9.52
CA LEU A 389 9.93 -23.31 -8.75
C LEU A 389 9.54 -24.79 -8.57
N GLY A 390 8.49 -25.28 -9.24
CA GLY A 390 8.00 -26.65 -9.11
C GLY A 390 7.27 -26.94 -7.80
N LEU A 391 6.95 -25.91 -7.00
CA LEU A 391 6.25 -26.04 -5.73
C LEU A 391 4.72 -25.97 -5.91
N PRO A 392 3.93 -26.53 -4.97
CA PRO A 392 2.48 -26.37 -4.97
C PRO A 392 2.08 -24.88 -4.91
N SER A 393 0.97 -24.52 -5.56
CA SER A 393 0.50 -23.12 -5.52
C SER A 393 0.14 -22.71 -4.09
N ARG A 394 0.17 -21.39 -3.83
CA ARG A 394 -0.23 -20.82 -2.54
C ARG A 394 -1.54 -21.39 -2.02
N ASP A 395 -2.57 -21.43 -2.85
CA ASP A 395 -3.90 -21.91 -2.45
C ASP A 395 -3.93 -23.40 -2.13
N VAL A 396 -3.01 -24.19 -2.70
CA VAL A 396 -2.88 -25.62 -2.37
C VAL A 396 -2.23 -25.79 -1.01
N ILE A 397 -1.17 -25.03 -0.71
CA ILE A 397 -0.48 -25.05 0.59
C ILE A 397 -1.43 -24.56 1.69
N MET A 398 -2.14 -23.46 1.45
CA MET A 398 -3.05 -22.85 2.42
C MET A 398 -4.30 -23.70 2.74
N ARG A 399 -4.53 -24.82 2.04
CA ARG A 399 -5.57 -25.78 2.44
C ARG A 399 -5.22 -26.50 3.75
N TYR A 400 -3.93 -26.64 4.05
CA TYR A 400 -3.44 -27.39 5.20
C TYR A 400 -2.65 -26.51 6.19
N TYR A 401 -2.27 -25.30 5.77
CA TYR A 401 -1.48 -24.34 6.55
C TYR A 401 -2.17 -22.97 6.62
N LYS A 402 -1.98 -22.22 7.70
CA LYS A 402 -2.62 -20.90 7.85
C LYS A 402 -1.90 -19.83 7.01
N ASP A 403 -0.60 -20.00 6.84
CA ASP A 403 0.23 -19.21 5.92
C ASP A 403 0.99 -20.17 4.99
N TRP A 404 1.15 -19.78 3.73
CA TRP A 404 1.91 -20.58 2.79
C TRP A 404 3.42 -20.57 3.06
N HIS A 405 3.93 -19.56 3.78
CA HIS A 405 5.34 -19.53 4.22
C HIS A 405 5.63 -20.44 5.41
N GLU A 406 4.62 -20.75 6.23
CA GLU A 406 4.72 -21.55 7.45
C GLU A 406 5.48 -22.87 7.26
N PRO A 407 5.11 -23.75 6.30
CA PRO A 407 5.83 -25.01 6.11
C PRO A 407 7.29 -24.81 5.70
N PHE A 408 7.62 -23.78 4.92
CA PHE A 408 9.01 -23.53 4.51
C PHE A 408 9.90 -23.17 5.70
N ILE A 409 9.40 -22.31 6.60
CA ILE A 409 10.13 -21.91 7.81
C ILE A 409 10.26 -23.10 8.77
N LEU A 410 9.18 -23.88 8.93
CA LEU A 410 9.17 -25.05 9.79
C LEU A 410 10.23 -26.08 9.35
N TYR A 411 10.21 -26.46 8.07
CA TYR A 411 11.14 -27.46 7.53
C TYR A 411 12.58 -26.94 7.41
N SER A 412 12.81 -25.64 7.20
CA SER A 412 14.16 -25.04 7.22
C SER A 412 14.79 -25.15 8.61
N LYS A 413 14.03 -24.77 9.65
CA LYS A 413 14.49 -24.88 11.05
C LYS A 413 14.70 -26.33 11.49
N LEU A 414 13.93 -27.28 10.95
CA LEU A 414 14.14 -28.71 11.22
C LEU A 414 15.41 -29.22 10.54
N TYR A 415 15.69 -28.76 9.31
CA TYR A 415 16.88 -29.18 8.56
C TYR A 415 18.19 -28.62 9.17
N GLU A 416 18.19 -27.36 9.62
CA GLU A 416 19.31 -26.70 10.34
C GLU A 416 19.58 -27.26 11.76
N LYS A 417 18.65 -28.05 12.31
CA LYS A 417 18.83 -28.73 13.61
C LYS A 417 19.39 -30.14 13.48
N ILE A 418 19.29 -30.73 12.29
CA ILE A 418 19.70 -32.12 12.01
C ILE A 418 21.11 -32.15 11.38
N ASN A 419 21.48 -31.08 10.65
CA ASN A 419 22.82 -30.84 10.13
C ASN A 419 23.40 -29.58 10.77
#